data_AF-R1BKJ7-F1
#
_entry.id   AF-R1BKJ7-F1
#
_cell.length_a   1.000
_cell.length_b   1.000
_cell.length_c   1.000
_cell.angle_alpha   90.00
_cell.angle_beta   90.00
_cell.angle_gamma   90.00
#
_symmetry.space_group_name_H-M   'P 1'
#
loop_
_entity.id
_entity.type
_entity.pdbx_description
1 polymer ?
#
loop_
_entity_poly.entity_id
_entity_poly.type
_entity_poly.pdbx_seq_one_letter_code
_entity_poly.pdbx_strand_id
1 'polypeptide(L)'
;MYSEPPVQRRPVPAVASVPPAAQLSPKVATQQLIWEDARAEFFLPDRRAIHTYMAAARLSRWVAPGRLGGTRRLSTAPVMSIAGQSRDGKAIYLDSQATTPMDPRVLDAMLPFLSGQFGNPHSKTHEYGWEAESASEAAREQVASLVGADSKEIVFTSGATESNNMAIKGIAHFYGEKKRHIITTQTEHKCVLDSCRVLQQEGFEVDYLPVKQDGLALVSVMYVNNEIGVIQPVREIGQLCRENKVFFHSDPA
;
A
#
# COMPACT_ATOMS: atom_id res chain seq x y z
N MET A 1 19.24 44.24 -53.17
CA MET A 1 17.99 44.51 -52.43
C MET A 1 16.99 43.43 -52.82
N TYR A 2 16.96 42.34 -52.07
CA TYR A 2 16.05 41.22 -52.31
C TYR A 2 14.78 41.45 -51.49
N SER A 3 13.66 41.63 -52.19
CA SER A 3 12.31 41.68 -51.62
C SER A 3 11.80 40.25 -51.41
N GLU A 4 11.54 39.87 -50.15
CA GLU A 4 10.92 38.57 -49.83
C GLU A 4 9.44 38.54 -50.27
N PRO A 5 8.98 37.43 -50.88
CA PRO A 5 7.57 37.20 -51.19
C PRO A 5 6.78 36.72 -49.94
N PRO A 6 5.45 36.93 -49.89
CA PRO A 6 4.65 36.71 -48.69
C PRO A 6 4.47 35.21 -48.34
N VAL A 7 4.57 34.91 -47.04
CA VAL A 7 4.38 33.58 -46.46
C VAL A 7 2.95 33.06 -46.70
N GLN A 8 2.83 31.99 -47.49
CA GLN A 8 1.58 31.23 -47.66
C GLN A 8 1.25 30.47 -46.36
N ARG A 9 0.08 30.74 -45.77
CA ARG A 9 -0.44 29.99 -44.62
C ARG A 9 -0.87 28.58 -45.09
N ARG A 10 -0.29 27.54 -44.51
CA ARG A 10 -0.76 26.15 -44.71
C ARG A 10 -2.14 25.96 -44.07
N PRO A 11 -3.08 25.23 -44.71
CA PRO A 11 -4.37 24.91 -44.12
C PRO A 11 -4.24 23.95 -42.93
N VAL A 12 -5.02 24.21 -41.89
CA VAL A 12 -5.18 23.36 -40.70
C VAL A 12 -5.96 22.09 -41.11
N PRO A 13 -5.53 20.86 -40.75
CA PRO A 13 -6.30 19.67 -41.06
C PRO A 13 -7.63 19.67 -40.28
N ALA A 14 -8.71 19.30 -40.97
CA ALA A 14 -10.05 19.20 -40.42
C ALA A 14 -10.13 18.11 -39.33
N VAL A 15 -10.85 18.41 -38.25
CA VAL A 15 -11.20 17.46 -37.18
C VAL A 15 -12.09 16.38 -37.77
N ALA A 16 -11.63 15.13 -37.73
CA ALA A 16 -12.43 13.99 -38.13
C ALA A 16 -13.61 13.82 -37.15
N SER A 17 -14.83 13.74 -37.71
CA SER A 17 -16.07 13.48 -36.99
C SER A 17 -16.09 12.07 -36.40
N VAL A 18 -16.50 11.96 -35.14
CA VAL A 18 -16.65 10.71 -34.39
C VAL A 18 -17.77 9.85 -35.00
N PRO A 19 -17.54 8.57 -35.35
CA PRO A 19 -18.59 7.66 -35.81
C PRO A 19 -19.50 7.18 -34.65
N PRO A 20 -20.78 6.83 -34.92
CA PRO A 20 -21.74 6.45 -33.88
C PRO A 20 -21.43 5.07 -33.27
N ALA A 21 -21.87 4.91 -32.02
CA ALA A 21 -21.58 3.83 -31.09
C ALA A 21 -21.57 2.42 -31.72
N ALA A 22 -20.37 1.84 -31.83
CA ALA A 22 -20.19 0.41 -32.03
C ALA A 22 -20.18 -0.30 -30.66
N GLN A 23 -20.95 -1.37 -30.57
CA GLN A 23 -21.26 -2.17 -29.38
C GLN A 23 -20.03 -2.56 -28.58
N LEU A 24 -19.96 -2.08 -27.33
CA LEU A 24 -19.01 -2.54 -26.31
C LEU A 24 -19.42 -3.92 -25.80
N SER A 25 -18.43 -4.78 -25.56
CA SER A 25 -18.59 -6.15 -25.10
C SER A 25 -19.12 -6.22 -23.64
N PRO A 26 -19.75 -7.34 -23.22
CA PRO A 26 -20.46 -7.44 -21.94
C PRO A 26 -19.59 -7.32 -20.68
N LYS A 27 -18.27 -7.14 -20.80
CA LYS A 27 -17.33 -7.03 -19.67
C LYS A 27 -16.95 -5.60 -19.29
N VAL A 28 -17.41 -4.59 -20.06
CA VAL A 28 -17.16 -3.17 -19.74
C VAL A 28 -18.39 -2.48 -19.12
N ALA A 29 -19.59 -3.07 -19.27
CA ALA A 29 -20.82 -2.53 -18.69
C ALA A 29 -20.94 -2.73 -17.17
N THR A 30 -20.21 -3.67 -16.58
CA THR A 30 -20.35 -4.01 -15.15
C THR A 30 -19.57 -3.10 -14.20
N GLN A 31 -18.62 -2.30 -14.71
CA GLN A 31 -17.87 -1.33 -13.89
C GLN A 31 -18.51 0.07 -13.85
N GLN A 32 -19.42 0.38 -14.77
CA GLN A 32 -20.09 1.68 -14.81
C GLN A 32 -21.39 1.72 -13.98
N LEU A 33 -22.08 0.57 -13.83
CA LEU A 33 -23.28 0.43 -13.00
C LEU A 33 -22.99 0.52 -11.49
N ILE A 34 -21.83 0.03 -11.03
CA ILE A 34 -21.45 0.07 -9.60
C ILE A 34 -21.16 1.52 -9.14
N TRP A 35 -20.76 2.41 -10.05
CA TRP A 35 -20.45 3.80 -9.72
C TRP A 35 -21.67 4.72 -9.69
N GLU A 36 -22.74 4.39 -10.44
CA GLU A 36 -23.97 5.20 -10.45
C GLU A 36 -24.93 4.81 -9.32
N ASP A 37 -24.98 3.54 -8.90
CA ASP A 37 -25.79 3.10 -7.76
C ASP A 37 -25.26 3.61 -6.39
N ALA A 38 -23.93 3.73 -6.23
CA ALA A 38 -23.34 4.27 -5.01
C ALA A 38 -23.64 5.77 -4.79
N ARG A 39 -24.14 6.46 -5.81
CA ARG A 39 -24.46 7.90 -5.77
C ARG A 39 -25.88 8.18 -5.27
N ALA A 40 -26.75 7.17 -5.22
CA ALA A 40 -28.18 7.34 -4.92
C ALA A 40 -28.56 7.07 -3.44
N GLU A 41 -27.74 6.39 -2.64
CA GLU A 41 -28.13 5.96 -1.28
C GLU A 41 -27.61 6.81 -0.10
N PHE A 42 -26.78 7.83 -0.33
CA PHE A 42 -26.34 8.72 0.76
C PHE A 42 -27.15 10.02 0.84
N PHE A 43 -28.41 9.88 1.25
CA PHE A 43 -29.20 10.99 1.79
C PHE A 43 -29.61 10.63 3.22
N LEU A 44 -28.83 11.07 4.21
CA LEU A 44 -29.27 11.11 5.60
C LEU A 44 -29.41 12.57 6.06
N PRO A 45 -30.52 12.90 6.75
CA PRO A 45 -30.79 14.23 7.26
C PRO A 45 -30.09 14.48 8.61
N ASP A 46 -29.95 15.77 8.92
CA ASP A 46 -29.66 16.36 10.23
C ASP A 46 -28.18 16.69 10.57
N ARG A 47 -27.87 18.00 10.46
CA ARG A 47 -26.58 18.63 10.77
C ARG A 47 -26.65 19.37 12.12
N ARG A 48 -26.68 18.66 13.25
CA ARG A 48 -26.64 19.34 14.58
C ARG A 48 -25.65 18.81 15.62
N ALA A 49 -24.85 17.77 15.35
CA ALA A 49 -24.02 17.15 16.40
C ALA A 49 -22.53 17.54 16.44
N ILE A 50 -22.00 18.37 15.54
CA ILE A 50 -20.53 18.57 15.42
C ILE A 50 -20.00 19.86 16.10
N HIS A 51 -20.85 20.67 16.75
CA HIS A 51 -20.44 22.00 17.23
C HIS A 51 -19.91 22.12 18.67
N THR A 52 -19.78 21.04 19.45
CA THR A 52 -19.53 21.19 20.90
C THR A 52 -18.06 20.99 21.35
N TYR A 53 -17.16 20.47 20.50
CA TYR A 53 -15.83 20.04 20.99
C TYR A 53 -14.62 20.95 20.67
N MET A 54 -14.82 22.13 20.08
CA MET A 54 -13.70 23.01 19.65
C MET A 54 -13.66 24.39 20.33
N ALA A 55 -14.40 24.60 21.43
CA ALA A 55 -14.53 25.92 22.08
C ALA A 55 -13.64 26.17 23.31
N ALA A 56 -12.81 25.21 23.74
CA ALA A 56 -12.03 25.32 24.98
C ALA A 56 -10.51 25.34 24.75
N ALA A 57 -10.03 26.31 23.98
CA ALA A 57 -8.61 26.68 23.95
C ALA A 57 -8.47 28.21 23.89
N ARG A 58 -8.82 28.87 25.00
CA ARG A 58 -8.52 30.29 25.24
C ARG A 58 -7.01 30.45 25.46
N LEU A 59 -6.29 30.82 24.41
CA LEU A 59 -4.95 31.43 24.54
C LEU A 59 -5.12 32.93 24.77
N SER A 60 -4.73 33.37 25.96
CA SER A 60 -4.62 34.76 26.39
C SER A 60 -3.56 35.49 25.54
N ARG A 61 -4.02 36.34 24.62
CA ARG A 61 -3.17 37.26 23.84
C ARG A 61 -2.93 38.53 24.64
N TRP A 62 -1.67 38.77 25.00
CA TRP A 62 -1.14 40.10 25.29
C TRP A 62 -1.26 40.97 24.03
N VAL A 63 -1.90 42.14 24.15
CA VAL A 63 -2.04 43.13 23.07
C VAL A 63 -1.07 44.28 23.32
N ALA A 64 -0.14 44.50 22.40
CA ALA A 64 0.63 45.74 22.30
C ALA A 64 0.03 46.64 21.21
N PRO A 65 -0.06 47.97 21.38
CA PRO A 65 -0.75 48.83 20.43
C PRO A 65 0.17 49.32 19.30
N GLY A 66 -0.18 48.94 18.07
CA GLY A 66 -0.33 49.81 16.91
C GLY A 66 0.90 50.42 16.21
N ARG A 67 1.16 50.00 14.96
CA ARG A 67 1.26 50.90 13.80
C ARG A 67 1.00 50.14 12.48
N LEU A 68 0.27 50.82 11.60
CA LEU A 68 -0.33 50.38 10.33
C LEU A 68 0.71 50.03 9.24
N GLY A 69 0.40 49.03 8.42
CA GLY A 69 1.04 48.86 7.10
C GLY A 69 0.90 47.47 6.49
N GLY A 70 -0.09 47.28 5.60
CA GLY A 70 -0.12 46.18 4.63
C GLY A 70 -0.77 44.87 5.11
N THR A 71 -2.06 44.70 4.83
CA THR A 71 -2.72 43.38 4.85
C THR A 71 -2.21 42.53 3.68
N ARG A 72 -1.01 41.95 3.83
CA ARG A 72 -0.61 40.80 3.03
C ARG A 72 -1.48 39.65 3.52
N ARG A 73 -2.53 39.26 2.76
CA ARG A 73 -3.18 37.96 2.96
C ARG A 73 -2.07 36.93 2.83
N LEU A 74 -1.62 36.37 3.95
CA LEU A 74 -0.84 35.15 3.94
C LEU A 74 -1.78 34.09 3.38
N SER A 75 -1.65 33.79 2.09
CA SER A 75 -2.21 32.56 1.53
C SER A 75 -1.58 31.43 2.32
N THR A 76 -2.37 30.78 3.17
CA THR A 76 -1.98 29.59 3.93
C THR A 76 -2.08 28.31 3.10
N ALA A 77 -2.44 28.43 1.82
CA ALA A 77 -2.48 27.29 0.92
C ALA A 77 -1.03 26.89 0.59
N PRO A 78 -0.65 25.61 0.75
CA PRO A 78 0.66 25.16 0.31
C PRO A 78 0.78 25.44 -1.19
N VAL A 79 1.74 26.29 -1.54
CA VAL A 79 2.09 26.57 -2.92
C VAL A 79 2.93 25.40 -3.42
N MET A 80 2.40 24.61 -4.34
CA MET A 80 3.18 23.54 -4.98
C MET A 80 3.84 24.06 -6.26
N SER A 81 5.12 23.74 -6.44
CA SER A 81 5.88 24.06 -7.64
C SER A 81 6.12 22.79 -8.45
N ILE A 82 5.56 22.71 -9.66
CA ILE A 82 5.83 21.67 -10.64
C ILE A 82 6.45 22.35 -11.86
N ALA A 83 7.65 21.93 -12.27
CA ALA A 83 8.36 22.49 -13.42
C ALA A 83 8.46 24.03 -13.40
N GLY A 84 8.67 24.62 -12.21
CA GLY A 84 8.82 26.08 -12.04
C GLY A 84 7.50 26.87 -12.03
N GLN A 85 6.34 26.21 -12.09
CA GLN A 85 5.04 26.86 -11.98
C GLN A 85 4.43 26.62 -10.59
N SER A 86 4.16 27.72 -9.89
CA SER A 86 3.43 27.76 -8.62
C SER A 86 1.94 27.56 -8.87
N ARG A 87 1.34 26.52 -8.29
CA ARG A 87 -0.11 26.27 -8.29
C ARG A 87 -0.65 26.20 -6.87
N ASP A 88 -1.85 26.74 -6.68
CA ASP A 88 -2.59 26.63 -5.43
C ASP A 88 -3.19 25.23 -5.29
N GLY A 89 -3.07 24.63 -4.09
CA GLY A 89 -3.65 23.32 -3.75
C GLY A 89 -2.61 22.26 -3.40
N LYS A 90 -3.08 21.09 -2.94
CA LYS A 90 -2.21 19.92 -2.71
C LYS A 90 -2.01 19.16 -4.02
N ALA A 91 -0.83 18.57 -4.21
CA ALA A 91 -0.59 17.65 -5.32
C ALA A 91 -1.57 16.47 -5.26
N ILE A 92 -1.91 15.98 -6.46
CA ILE A 92 -2.56 14.69 -6.62
C ILE A 92 -1.56 13.61 -6.19
N TYR A 93 -1.98 12.71 -5.31
CA TYR A 93 -1.16 11.60 -4.85
C TYR A 93 -1.30 10.42 -5.81
N LEU A 94 -0.23 10.12 -6.55
CA LEU A 94 -0.16 9.04 -7.54
C LEU A 94 0.98 8.07 -7.20
N ASP A 95 1.21 7.83 -5.91
CA ASP A 95 2.33 7.02 -5.39
C ASP A 95 1.84 5.99 -4.37
N SER A 96 0.68 5.38 -4.66
CA SER A 96 0.02 4.44 -3.73
C SER A 96 0.80 3.13 -3.52
N GLN A 97 1.74 2.80 -4.41
CA GLN A 97 2.67 1.67 -4.24
C GLN A 97 3.73 1.94 -3.16
N ALA A 98 4.07 3.20 -2.88
CA ALA A 98 4.98 3.53 -1.78
C ALA A 98 4.27 3.42 -0.42
N THR A 99 3.06 3.97 -0.30
CA THR A 99 2.18 3.79 0.85
C THR A 99 0.75 4.25 0.50
N THR A 100 -0.23 3.87 1.31
CA THR A 100 -1.64 4.25 1.11
C THR A 100 -2.15 5.13 2.24
N PRO A 101 -3.08 6.07 1.96
CA PRO A 101 -3.76 6.78 3.03
C PRO A 101 -4.60 5.79 3.84
N MET A 102 -4.56 5.92 5.17
CA MET A 102 -5.36 5.10 6.07
C MET A 102 -6.86 5.31 5.80
N ASP A 103 -7.59 4.20 5.63
CA ASP A 103 -9.05 4.25 5.50
C ASP A 103 -9.66 4.81 6.81
N PRO A 104 -10.59 5.78 6.75
CA PRO A 104 -11.21 6.34 7.96
C PRO A 104 -11.83 5.29 8.88
N ARG A 105 -12.34 4.17 8.33
CA ARG A 105 -12.91 3.06 9.12
C ARG A 105 -11.83 2.30 9.89
N VAL A 106 -10.62 2.20 9.34
CA VAL A 106 -9.46 1.62 10.03
C VAL A 106 -9.05 2.53 11.18
N LEU A 107 -8.98 3.84 10.95
CA LEU A 107 -8.67 4.80 12.01
C LEU A 107 -9.70 4.73 13.15
N ASP A 108 -11.00 4.72 12.82
CA ASP A 108 -12.09 4.63 13.79
C ASP A 108 -11.99 3.35 14.64
N ALA A 109 -11.66 2.21 14.03
CA ALA A 109 -11.43 0.95 14.73
C ALA A 109 -10.18 0.97 15.64
N MET A 110 -9.15 1.76 15.29
CA MET A 110 -7.91 1.86 16.08
C MET A 110 -8.03 2.80 17.29
N LEU A 111 -8.80 3.87 17.18
CA LEU A 111 -8.88 4.93 18.21
C LEU A 111 -9.22 4.44 19.64
N PRO A 112 -10.13 3.45 19.84
CA PRO A 112 -10.41 2.91 21.17
C PRO A 112 -9.16 2.36 21.88
N PHE A 113 -8.27 1.69 21.14
CA PHE A 113 -7.07 1.05 21.67
C PHE A 113 -5.93 2.04 21.98
N LEU A 114 -6.00 3.25 21.41
CA LEU A 114 -5.04 4.33 21.66
C LEU A 114 -5.40 5.21 22.87
N SER A 115 -6.59 5.00 23.45
CA SER A 115 -7.10 5.88 24.51
C SER A 115 -7.68 5.11 25.71
N GLY A 116 -8.74 4.33 25.50
CA GLY A 116 -9.48 3.65 26.56
C GLY A 116 -9.08 2.18 26.77
N GLN A 117 -8.78 1.45 25.70
CA GLN A 117 -8.47 0.02 25.71
C GLN A 117 -6.97 -0.22 25.44
N PHE A 118 -6.12 0.38 26.27
CA PHE A 118 -4.66 0.43 26.08
C PHE A 118 -3.90 -0.76 26.71
N GLY A 119 -4.62 -1.81 27.14
CA GLY A 119 -4.02 -2.92 27.87
C GLY A 119 -2.99 -3.70 27.06
N ASN A 120 -2.07 -4.36 27.75
CA ASN A 120 -1.15 -5.31 27.12
C ASN A 120 -1.85 -6.66 26.96
N PRO A 121 -1.96 -7.23 25.75
CA PRO A 121 -2.62 -8.53 25.53
C PRO A 121 -1.94 -9.70 26.26
N HIS A 122 -0.69 -9.54 26.72
CA HIS A 122 0.00 -10.58 27.50
C HIS A 122 -0.36 -10.56 29.01
N SER A 123 -1.10 -9.56 29.47
CA SER A 123 -1.52 -9.46 30.86
C SER A 123 -2.73 -10.35 31.14
N LYS A 124 -2.51 -11.54 31.70
CA LYS A 124 -3.57 -12.54 31.91
C LYS A 124 -4.40 -12.38 33.18
N THR A 125 -4.09 -11.40 34.04
CA THR A 125 -4.63 -11.31 35.39
C THR A 125 -5.71 -10.24 35.57
N HIS A 126 -5.99 -9.42 34.54
CA HIS A 126 -6.92 -8.31 34.66
C HIS A 126 -7.64 -8.02 33.34
N GLU A 127 -8.80 -7.38 33.44
CA GLU A 127 -9.72 -7.09 32.34
C GLU A 127 -9.06 -6.37 31.16
N TYR A 128 -8.23 -5.34 31.41
CA TYR A 128 -7.54 -4.62 30.34
C TYR A 128 -6.70 -5.53 29.42
N GLY A 129 -6.14 -6.61 29.96
CA GLY A 129 -5.35 -7.54 29.14
C GLY A 129 -6.23 -8.51 28.36
N TRP A 130 -7.33 -8.97 28.96
CA TRP A 130 -8.31 -9.82 28.28
C TRP A 130 -9.03 -9.11 27.14
N GLU A 131 -9.36 -7.83 27.31
CA GLU A 131 -9.91 -6.99 26.24
C GLU A 131 -8.93 -6.84 25.07
N ALA A 132 -7.67 -6.52 25.37
CA ALA A 132 -6.61 -6.38 24.36
C ALA A 132 -6.28 -7.70 23.65
N GLU A 133 -6.27 -8.82 24.37
CA GLU A 133 -6.11 -10.18 23.81
C GLU A 133 -7.26 -10.50 22.86
N SER A 134 -8.52 -10.27 23.29
CA SER A 134 -9.71 -10.52 22.48
C SER A 134 -9.71 -9.71 21.18
N ALA A 135 -9.31 -8.44 21.25
CA ALA A 135 -9.17 -7.58 20.06
C ALA A 135 -8.06 -8.06 19.12
N SER A 136 -6.93 -8.52 19.67
CA SER A 136 -5.80 -9.02 18.89
C SER A 136 -6.16 -10.33 18.16
N GLU A 137 -6.88 -11.23 18.82
CA GLU A 137 -7.33 -12.49 18.22
C GLU A 137 -8.44 -12.26 17.18
N ALA A 138 -9.36 -11.32 17.42
CA ALA A 138 -10.35 -10.92 16.40
C ALA A 138 -9.68 -10.36 15.14
N ALA A 139 -8.66 -9.50 15.30
CA ALA A 139 -7.88 -9.00 14.17
C ALA A 139 -7.13 -10.14 13.43
N ARG A 140 -6.59 -11.11 14.18
CA ARG A 140 -5.93 -12.29 13.61
C ARG A 140 -6.88 -13.11 12.75
N GLU A 141 -8.10 -13.34 13.22
CA GLU A 141 -9.14 -14.07 12.49
C GLU A 141 -9.58 -13.33 11.22
N GLN A 142 -9.69 -11.99 11.26
CA GLN A 142 -9.99 -11.19 10.07
C GLN A 142 -8.90 -11.31 9.00
N VAL A 143 -7.62 -11.24 9.39
CA VAL A 143 -6.50 -11.44 8.46
C VAL A 143 -6.51 -12.87 7.89
N ALA A 144 -6.71 -13.87 8.75
CA ALA A 144 -6.77 -15.27 8.34
C ALA A 144 -7.90 -15.52 7.32
N SER A 145 -9.09 -14.97 7.58
CA SER A 145 -10.25 -15.07 6.68
C SER A 145 -10.00 -14.40 5.33
N LEU A 146 -9.24 -13.30 5.28
CA LEU A 146 -8.93 -12.61 4.02
C LEU A 146 -8.08 -13.47 3.09
N VAL A 147 -7.14 -14.23 3.66
CA VAL A 147 -6.19 -15.07 2.90
C VAL A 147 -6.58 -16.54 2.85
N GLY A 148 -7.66 -16.94 3.53
CA GLY A 148 -8.15 -18.31 3.59
C GLY A 148 -7.27 -19.26 4.43
N ALA A 149 -6.63 -18.74 5.48
CA ALA A 149 -5.77 -19.49 6.40
C ALA A 149 -6.47 -19.77 7.75
N ASP A 150 -5.88 -20.64 8.58
CA ASP A 150 -6.25 -20.76 9.99
C ASP A 150 -5.64 -19.59 10.79
N SER A 151 -6.35 -19.09 11.82
CA SER A 151 -5.83 -17.98 12.62
C SER A 151 -4.50 -18.30 13.28
N LYS A 152 -4.24 -19.57 13.64
CA LYS A 152 -2.98 -20.02 14.23
C LYS A 152 -1.79 -19.94 13.27
N GLU A 153 -2.04 -19.82 11.97
CA GLU A 153 -1.00 -19.66 10.94
C GLU A 153 -0.58 -18.19 10.76
N ILE A 154 -1.33 -17.24 11.34
CA ILE A 154 -1.03 -15.81 11.24
C ILE A 154 -0.08 -15.38 12.36
N VAL A 155 1.11 -14.92 11.96
CA VAL A 155 2.10 -14.32 12.86
C VAL A 155 2.17 -12.81 12.58
N PHE A 156 1.89 -11.99 13.60
CA PHE A 156 2.03 -10.55 13.49
C PHE A 156 3.50 -10.13 13.56
N THR A 157 3.89 -9.22 12.67
CA THR A 157 5.22 -8.59 12.62
C THR A 157 5.04 -7.07 12.48
N SER A 158 6.13 -6.32 12.51
CA SER A 158 6.13 -4.86 12.27
C SER A 158 5.86 -4.48 10.81
N GLY A 159 5.87 -5.43 9.87
CA GLY A 159 5.58 -5.20 8.46
C GLY A 159 6.23 -6.21 7.52
N ALA A 160 5.97 -6.06 6.22
CA ALA A 160 6.42 -7.00 5.19
C ALA A 160 7.93 -7.22 5.18
N THR A 161 8.74 -6.18 5.46
CA THR A 161 10.19 -6.31 5.58
C THR A 161 10.61 -7.30 6.67
N GLU A 162 9.99 -7.24 7.84
CA GLU A 162 10.27 -8.18 8.93
C GLU A 162 9.74 -9.57 8.60
N SER A 163 8.52 -9.68 8.05
CA SER A 163 7.94 -10.96 7.63
C SER A 163 8.83 -11.70 6.64
N ASN A 164 9.31 -11.00 5.60
CA ASN A 164 10.22 -11.52 4.60
C ASN A 164 11.54 -12.01 5.23
N ASN A 165 12.13 -11.21 6.13
CA ASN A 165 13.34 -11.60 6.85
C ASN A 165 13.11 -12.85 7.72
N MET A 166 12.02 -12.86 8.49
CA MET A 166 11.66 -13.95 9.39
C MET A 166 11.43 -15.25 8.62
N ALA A 167 10.69 -15.20 7.51
CA ALA A 167 10.41 -16.38 6.70
C ALA A 167 11.70 -16.94 6.06
N ILE A 168 12.46 -16.10 5.36
CA ILE A 168 13.64 -16.54 4.61
C ILE A 168 14.75 -17.02 5.54
N LYS A 169 15.13 -16.19 6.53
CA LYS A 169 16.21 -16.53 7.46
C LYS A 169 15.78 -17.62 8.42
N GLY A 170 14.54 -17.59 8.90
CA GLY A 170 14.01 -18.62 9.80
C GLY A 170 14.02 -20.00 9.17
N ILE A 171 13.54 -20.14 7.93
CA ILE A 171 13.56 -21.42 7.20
C ILE A 171 15.01 -21.85 6.92
N ALA A 172 15.85 -20.93 6.44
CA ALA A 172 17.25 -21.23 6.14
C ALA A 172 18.01 -21.70 7.38
N HIS A 173 17.88 -21.02 8.52
CA HIS A 173 18.56 -21.38 9.77
C HIS A 173 18.01 -22.67 10.38
N PHE A 174 16.69 -22.89 10.32
CA PHE A 174 16.09 -24.10 10.89
C PHE A 174 16.44 -25.37 10.10
N TYR A 175 16.49 -25.30 8.77
CA TYR A 175 16.77 -26.45 7.90
C TYR A 175 18.21 -26.48 7.36
N GLY A 176 19.04 -25.50 7.71
CA GLY A 176 20.36 -25.24 7.12
C GLY A 176 21.40 -26.34 7.31
N GLU A 177 21.21 -27.24 8.29
CA GLU A 177 22.07 -28.43 8.43
C GLU A 177 21.86 -29.43 7.29
N LYS A 178 20.66 -29.50 6.72
CA LYS A 178 20.26 -30.50 5.71
C LYS A 178 20.06 -29.90 4.33
N LYS A 179 19.63 -28.63 4.24
CA LYS A 179 19.34 -27.94 2.99
C LYS A 179 19.96 -26.54 3.02
N ARG A 180 20.94 -26.28 2.14
CA ARG A 180 21.71 -25.02 2.11
C ARG A 180 21.52 -24.20 0.84
N HIS A 181 20.62 -24.58 -0.06
CA HIS A 181 20.41 -23.91 -1.34
C HIS A 181 19.06 -23.18 -1.40
N ILE A 182 19.07 -21.89 -1.71
CA ILE A 182 17.89 -21.02 -1.77
C ILE A 182 17.73 -20.49 -3.20
N ILE A 183 16.48 -20.46 -3.68
CA ILE A 183 16.13 -19.86 -4.96
C ILE A 183 15.27 -18.62 -4.75
N THR A 184 15.60 -17.55 -5.47
CA THR A 184 14.82 -16.31 -5.50
C THR A 184 14.86 -15.65 -6.88
N THR A 185 14.02 -14.66 -7.16
CA THR A 185 14.08 -13.90 -8.43
C THR A 185 14.96 -12.66 -8.32
N GLN A 186 15.50 -12.17 -9.45
CA GLN A 186 16.27 -10.92 -9.48
C GLN A 186 15.41 -9.66 -9.27
N THR A 187 14.08 -9.79 -9.41
CA THR A 187 13.11 -8.70 -9.36
C THR A 187 12.38 -8.60 -8.01
N GLU A 188 12.80 -9.38 -7.01
CA GLU A 188 12.21 -9.30 -5.67
C GLU A 188 12.46 -7.94 -5.01
N HIS A 189 11.64 -7.62 -4.02
CA HIS A 189 11.88 -6.47 -3.18
C HIS A 189 13.22 -6.58 -2.42
N LYS A 190 13.85 -5.43 -2.12
CA LYS A 190 15.19 -5.38 -1.50
C LYS A 190 15.31 -6.18 -0.21
N CYS A 191 14.26 -6.25 0.61
CA CYS A 191 14.30 -7.00 1.87
C CYS A 191 14.52 -8.51 1.65
N VAL A 192 14.04 -9.07 0.55
CA VAL A 192 14.28 -10.46 0.16
C VAL A 192 15.72 -10.61 -0.35
N LEU A 193 16.13 -9.75 -1.29
CA LEU A 193 17.48 -9.79 -1.88
C LEU A 193 18.58 -9.60 -0.83
N ASP A 194 18.41 -8.65 0.08
CA ASP A 194 19.37 -8.39 1.16
C ASP A 194 19.37 -9.51 2.21
N SER A 195 18.21 -10.12 2.49
CA SER A 195 18.15 -11.32 3.35
C SER A 195 18.93 -12.48 2.74
N CYS A 196 18.74 -12.73 1.45
CA CYS A 196 19.49 -13.72 0.70
C CYS A 196 21.00 -13.43 0.69
N ARG A 197 21.41 -12.17 0.49
CA ARG A 197 22.82 -11.77 0.53
C ARG A 197 23.46 -12.03 1.90
N VAL A 198 22.74 -11.78 2.99
CA VAL A 198 23.23 -12.12 4.34
C VAL A 198 23.42 -13.63 4.47
N LEU A 199 22.46 -14.44 4.03
CA LEU A 199 22.58 -15.90 4.06
C LEU A 199 23.73 -16.42 3.20
N GLN A 200 24.05 -15.78 2.06
CA GLN A 200 25.25 -16.10 1.29
C GLN A 200 26.54 -15.90 2.09
N GLN A 201 26.63 -14.83 2.88
CA GLN A 201 27.78 -14.58 3.76
C GLN A 201 27.90 -15.63 4.88
N GLU A 202 26.77 -16.22 5.28
CA GLU A 202 26.69 -17.33 6.24
C GLU A 202 26.94 -18.71 5.58
N GLY A 203 27.22 -18.74 4.28
CA GLY A 203 27.58 -19.94 3.53
C GLY A 203 26.39 -20.72 2.97
N PHE A 204 25.23 -20.09 2.76
CA PHE A 204 24.16 -20.64 1.94
C PHE A 204 24.45 -20.39 0.45
N GLU A 205 24.09 -21.35 -0.39
CA GLU A 205 24.05 -21.15 -1.84
C GLU A 205 22.74 -20.43 -2.18
N VAL A 206 22.80 -19.38 -3.00
CA VAL A 206 21.61 -18.64 -3.44
C VAL A 206 21.66 -18.41 -4.93
N ASP A 207 20.65 -18.94 -5.61
CA ASP A 207 20.41 -18.73 -7.03
C ASP A 207 19.38 -17.62 -7.24
N TYR A 208 19.85 -16.50 -7.82
CA TYR A 208 19.00 -15.41 -8.28
C TYR A 208 18.56 -15.68 -9.70
N LEU A 209 17.50 -16.44 -9.85
CA LEU A 209 17.01 -16.97 -11.10
C LEU A 209 16.80 -15.89 -12.17
N PRO A 210 17.43 -16.07 -13.35
CA PRO A 210 16.76 -15.98 -14.64
C PRO A 210 16.28 -17.39 -15.03
N VAL A 211 15.31 -17.93 -14.29
CA VAL A 211 14.63 -19.23 -14.46
C VAL A 211 15.55 -20.42 -14.85
N LYS A 212 16.07 -21.20 -13.87
CA LYS A 212 16.52 -22.61 -14.06
C LYS A 212 16.82 -23.38 -12.75
N GLN A 213 16.62 -24.69 -12.79
CA GLN A 213 16.51 -25.60 -11.63
C GLN A 213 17.86 -26.19 -11.16
N ASP A 214 18.03 -26.36 -9.84
CA ASP A 214 18.27 -27.66 -9.17
C ASP A 214 18.33 -27.56 -7.62
N GLY A 215 17.88 -28.62 -6.91
CA GLY A 215 18.05 -28.91 -5.48
C GLY A 215 17.71 -27.81 -4.44
N LEU A 216 16.47 -27.75 -3.93
CA LEU A 216 15.94 -26.52 -3.29
C LEU A 216 15.55 -26.64 -1.80
N ALA A 217 16.01 -25.69 -0.99
CA ALA A 217 15.54 -25.49 0.39
C ALA A 217 14.27 -24.64 0.44
N LEU A 218 14.26 -23.54 -0.31
CA LEU A 218 13.23 -22.51 -0.32
C LEU A 218 13.17 -21.87 -1.70
N VAL A 219 11.95 -21.66 -2.20
CA VAL A 219 11.66 -20.80 -3.36
C VAL A 219 10.93 -19.56 -2.83
N SER A 220 11.49 -18.38 -3.08
CA SER A 220 10.84 -17.09 -2.79
C SER A 220 10.47 -16.38 -4.08
N VAL A 221 9.18 -16.12 -4.30
CA VAL A 221 8.69 -15.36 -5.46
C VAL A 221 7.55 -14.44 -5.04
N MET A 222 7.72 -13.13 -5.20
CA MET A 222 6.67 -12.15 -4.92
C MET A 222 5.43 -12.36 -5.80
N TYR A 223 4.24 -12.13 -5.26
CA TYR A 223 2.99 -12.34 -5.99
C TYR A 223 2.77 -11.26 -7.06
N VAL A 224 2.96 -10.00 -6.68
CA VAL A 224 2.85 -8.85 -7.58
C VAL A 224 4.11 -7.99 -7.42
N ASN A 225 4.72 -7.58 -8.52
CA ASN A 225 5.88 -6.70 -8.45
C ASN A 225 5.47 -5.25 -8.13
N ASN A 226 6.11 -4.65 -7.13
CA ASN A 226 5.80 -3.31 -6.64
C ASN A 226 6.20 -2.17 -7.61
N GLU A 227 7.09 -2.41 -8.58
CA GLU A 227 7.53 -1.40 -9.56
C GLU A 227 6.73 -1.46 -10.87
N ILE A 228 6.53 -2.68 -11.41
CA ILE A 228 5.93 -2.89 -12.74
C ILE A 228 4.54 -3.53 -12.71
N GLY A 229 4.05 -3.97 -11.54
CA GLY A 229 2.70 -4.54 -11.38
C GLY A 229 2.50 -5.92 -12.02
N VAL A 230 3.58 -6.61 -12.40
CA VAL A 230 3.50 -7.95 -13.01
C VAL A 230 3.07 -8.96 -11.94
N ILE A 231 2.07 -9.78 -12.27
CA ILE A 231 1.54 -10.85 -11.43
C ILE A 231 2.25 -12.16 -11.79
N GLN A 232 2.80 -12.86 -10.79
CA GLN A 232 3.48 -14.14 -10.97
C GLN A 232 2.51 -15.34 -10.82
N PRO A 233 2.76 -16.47 -11.50
CA PRO A 233 1.94 -17.68 -11.41
C PRO A 233 2.20 -18.46 -10.11
N VAL A 234 1.86 -17.87 -8.97
CA VAL A 234 2.16 -18.42 -7.63
C VAL A 234 1.47 -19.77 -7.36
N ARG A 235 0.34 -20.04 -8.01
CA ARG A 235 -0.38 -21.31 -7.87
C ARG A 235 0.41 -22.47 -8.47
N GLU A 236 0.90 -22.26 -9.69
CA GLU A 236 1.69 -23.21 -10.45
C GLU A 236 3.06 -23.42 -9.77
N ILE A 237 3.70 -22.35 -9.32
CA ILE A 237 4.96 -22.40 -8.57
C ILE A 237 4.77 -23.15 -7.25
N GLY A 238 3.69 -22.86 -6.51
CA GLY A 238 3.38 -23.54 -5.25
C GLY A 238 3.11 -25.04 -5.45
N GLN A 239 2.40 -25.41 -6.52
CA GLN A 239 2.18 -26.82 -6.86
C GLN A 239 3.51 -27.54 -7.15
N LEU A 240 4.38 -26.94 -7.95
CA LEU A 240 5.70 -27.49 -8.26
C LEU A 240 6.56 -27.66 -7.00
N CYS A 241 6.56 -26.66 -6.11
CA CYS A 241 7.30 -26.72 -4.84
C CYS A 241 6.77 -27.85 -3.95
N ARG A 242 5.44 -28.02 -3.89
CA ARG A 242 4.80 -29.08 -3.11
C ARG A 242 5.15 -30.47 -3.63
N GLU A 243 5.11 -30.69 -4.95
CA GLU A 243 5.49 -31.95 -5.60
C GLU A 243 6.96 -32.33 -5.28
N ASN A 244 7.84 -31.33 -5.22
CA ASN A 244 9.26 -31.50 -4.94
C ASN A 244 9.64 -31.42 -3.45
N LYS A 245 8.66 -31.28 -2.54
CA LYS A 245 8.88 -31.11 -1.08
C LYS A 245 9.84 -29.96 -0.74
N VAL A 246 9.65 -28.84 -1.43
CA VAL A 246 10.38 -27.57 -1.28
C VAL A 246 9.45 -26.55 -0.62
N PHE A 247 9.98 -25.75 0.32
CA PHE A 247 9.20 -24.66 0.89
C PHE A 247 9.00 -23.56 -0.15
N PHE A 248 7.80 -23.00 -0.19
CA PHE A 248 7.46 -21.86 -1.05
C PHE A 248 7.08 -20.67 -0.17
N HIS A 249 7.73 -19.55 -0.41
CA HIS A 249 7.43 -18.25 0.16
C HIS A 249 6.99 -17.31 -0.95
N SER A 250 5.95 -16.52 -0.70
CA SER A 250 5.52 -15.47 -1.60
C SER A 250 5.33 -14.18 -0.82
N ASP A 251 5.86 -13.09 -1.37
CA ASP A 251 5.63 -11.73 -0.88
C ASP A 251 4.41 -11.12 -1.59
N PRO A 252 3.26 -10.96 -0.92
CA PRO A 252 2.05 -10.40 -1.52
C PRO A 252 1.89 -8.89 -1.25
N ALA A 253 2.90 -8.21 -0.71
CA ALA A 253 2.85 -6.80 -0.32
C ALA A 253 2.77 -5.84 -1.52
#